data_AF-A0A7W2UET5-F1
#
_entry.id   AF-A0A7W2UET5-F1
#
_cell.length_a   1.000
_cell.length_b   1.000
_cell.length_c   1.000
_cell.angle_alpha   90.00
_cell.angle_beta   90.00
_cell.angle_gamma   90.00
#
_symmetry.space_group_name_H-M   'P 1'
#
loop_
_entity.id
_entity.type
_entity.pdbx_description
1 polymer ?
#
loop_
_entity_poly.entity_id
_entity_poly.type
_entity_poly.pdbx_seq_one_letter_code
_entity_poly.pdbx_strand_id
1 'polypeptide(L)'
;MPFDVHDLPGYAGAIFDHLVARPDLMRLRMWKQLERPSAAGFETDAFRLKTAEVAAAQQRGDLARGMDPADLLTMVLAVAQAWFSAAEDAGTQEAGRPWSQQRLALHRAAVVEAARRISEPRPADAG
;
A
#
# COMPACT_ATOMS: atom_id res chain seq x y z
N MET A 1 -0.78 -0.04 12.23
CA MET A 1 -2.15 0.30 11.79
C MET A 1 -2.94 -1.00 11.70
N PRO A 2 -4.15 -1.06 12.28
CA PRO A 2 -4.98 -2.26 12.19
C PRO A 2 -5.26 -2.56 10.72
N PHE A 3 -5.21 -3.82 10.36
CA PHE A 3 -5.62 -4.28 9.05
C PHE A 3 -7.14 -4.48 9.06
N ASP A 4 -7.81 -4.00 8.03
CA ASP A 4 -9.22 -4.24 7.79
C ASP A 4 -9.39 -4.65 6.32
N VAL A 5 -9.78 -5.90 6.11
CA VAL A 5 -10.00 -6.45 4.76
C VAL A 5 -11.20 -5.82 4.07
N HIS A 6 -12.15 -5.26 4.82
CA HIS A 6 -13.34 -4.60 4.29
C HIS A 6 -13.08 -3.12 3.95
N ASP A 7 -11.94 -2.58 4.37
CA ASP A 7 -11.51 -1.21 4.08
C ASP A 7 -10.02 -1.15 3.66
N LEU A 8 -9.68 -1.87 2.59
CA LEU A 8 -8.35 -1.78 1.97
C LEU A 8 -7.96 -0.33 1.57
N PRO A 9 -8.89 0.54 1.10
CA PRO A 9 -8.59 1.95 0.84
C PRO A 9 -8.19 2.72 2.11
N GLY A 10 -8.95 2.56 3.21
CA GLY A 10 -8.61 3.18 4.49
C GLY A 10 -7.32 2.64 5.10
N TYR A 11 -7.08 1.33 4.96
CA TYR A 11 -5.80 0.71 5.34
C TYR A 11 -4.62 1.32 4.58
N ALA A 12 -4.73 1.51 3.27
CA ALA A 12 -3.71 2.15 2.45
C ALA A 12 -3.48 3.62 2.88
N GLY A 13 -4.55 4.37 3.11
CA GLY A 13 -4.48 5.74 3.63
C GLY A 13 -3.78 5.83 4.99
N ALA A 14 -4.09 4.92 5.92
CA ALA A 14 -3.47 4.88 7.24
C ALA A 14 -1.97 4.53 7.19
N ILE A 15 -1.55 3.67 6.25
CA ILE A 15 -0.12 3.43 5.99
C ILE A 15 0.54 4.69 5.46
N PHE A 16 -0.06 5.36 4.48
CA PHE A 16 0.48 6.60 3.94
C PHE A 16 0.66 7.66 5.04
N ASP A 17 -0.36 7.88 5.86
CA ASP A 17 -0.32 8.81 7.00
C ASP A 17 0.81 8.46 7.98
N HIS A 18 1.04 7.16 8.23
CA HIS A 18 2.12 6.70 9.08
C HIS A 18 3.52 7.00 8.50
N LEU A 19 3.70 6.81 7.19
CA LEU A 19 4.97 7.04 6.52
C LEU A 19 5.28 8.53 6.38
N VAL A 20 4.26 9.37 6.16
CA VAL A 20 4.39 10.83 6.20
C VAL A 20 4.84 11.29 7.59
N ALA A 21 4.27 10.71 8.65
CA ALA A 21 4.67 11.03 10.02
C ALA A 21 6.09 10.54 10.37
N ARG A 22 6.56 9.45 9.73
CA ARG A 22 7.87 8.83 9.99
C ARG A 22 8.57 8.41 8.69
N PRO A 23 9.12 9.38 7.92
CA PRO A 23 9.76 9.10 6.64
C PRO A 23 11.06 8.27 6.75
N ASP A 24 11.67 8.24 7.94
CA ASP A 24 12.84 7.42 8.26
C ASP A 24 12.58 5.92 8.16
N LEU A 25 11.33 5.47 8.32
CA LEU A 25 10.96 4.06 8.20
C LEU A 25 11.21 3.51 6.79
N MET A 26 10.95 4.28 5.74
CA MET A 26 11.23 3.83 4.36
C MET A 26 12.72 3.77 4.07
N ARG A 27 13.49 4.73 4.60
CA ARG A 27 14.95 4.66 4.53
C ARG A 27 15.46 3.37 5.17
N LEU A 28 15.04 3.07 6.40
CA LEU A 28 15.43 1.84 7.10
C LEU A 28 15.00 0.58 6.34
N ARG A 29 13.81 0.56 5.73
CA ARG A 29 13.34 -0.55 4.88
C ARG A 29 14.27 -0.77 3.69
N MET A 30 14.62 0.29 2.96
CA MET A 30 15.52 0.21 1.81
C MET A 30 16.93 -0.28 2.22
N TRP A 31 17.47 0.22 3.33
CA TRP A 31 18.76 -0.25 3.87
C TRP A 31 18.73 -1.74 4.24
N LYS A 32 17.66 -2.19 4.91
CA LYS A 32 17.49 -3.62 5.23
C LYS A 32 17.46 -4.50 3.98
N GLN A 33 16.81 -4.04 2.91
CA GLN A 33 16.79 -4.76 1.63
C GLN A 33 18.19 -4.86 1.00
N LEU A 34 19.01 -3.83 1.12
CA LEU A 34 20.41 -3.84 0.64
C LEU A 34 21.30 -4.76 1.47
N GLU A 35 21.19 -4.73 2.80
CA GLU A 35 22.04 -5.53 3.69
C GLU A 35 21.65 -7.01 3.73
N ARG A 36 20.35 -7.33 3.62
CA ARG A 36 19.84 -8.70 3.77
C ARG A 36 18.73 -8.99 2.77
N PRO A 37 19.07 -9.26 1.49
CA PRO A 37 18.09 -9.53 0.45
C PRO A 37 17.13 -10.70 0.76
N SER A 38 17.49 -11.60 1.69
CA SER A 38 16.75 -12.83 2.02
C SER A 38 16.13 -12.88 3.43
N ALA A 39 16.19 -11.82 4.24
CA ALA A 39 15.70 -11.85 5.62
C ALA A 39 14.18 -11.62 5.74
N ALA A 40 13.38 -12.56 5.24
CA ALA A 40 11.91 -12.51 5.24
C ALA A 40 11.27 -13.34 6.39
N GLY A 41 11.69 -13.13 7.64
CA GLY A 41 11.20 -13.95 8.76
C GLY A 41 9.84 -13.53 9.30
N PHE A 42 9.78 -12.37 9.97
CA PHE A 42 8.59 -11.91 10.71
C PHE A 42 7.54 -11.18 9.85
N GLU A 43 7.97 -10.51 8.77
CA GLU A 43 7.04 -9.85 7.85
C GLU A 43 6.15 -10.86 7.10
N THR A 44 6.62 -12.10 6.96
CA THR A 44 5.95 -13.18 6.24
C THR A 44 4.73 -13.72 6.98
N ASP A 45 4.75 -13.85 8.31
CA ASP A 45 3.61 -14.39 9.08
C ASP A 45 2.41 -13.44 9.07
N ALA A 46 2.66 -12.16 9.35
CA ALA A 46 1.63 -11.14 9.27
C ALA A 46 1.10 -10.96 7.85
N PHE A 47 1.97 -11.08 6.84
CA PHE A 47 1.55 -11.04 5.44
C PHE A 47 0.67 -12.24 5.09
N ARG A 48 1.05 -13.47 5.48
CA ARG A 48 0.25 -14.69 5.25
C ARG A 48 -1.15 -14.59 5.87
N LEU A 49 -1.27 -14.08 7.09
CA LEU A 49 -2.57 -13.90 7.74
C LEU A 49 -3.47 -12.93 6.96
N LYS A 50 -2.93 -11.77 6.57
CA LYS A 50 -3.69 -10.79 5.79
C LYS A 50 -4.09 -11.32 4.42
N THR A 51 -3.19 -12.05 3.75
CA THR A 51 -3.48 -12.69 2.47
C THR A 51 -4.60 -13.73 2.58
N ALA A 52 -4.68 -14.47 3.69
CA ALA A 52 -5.79 -15.40 3.93
C ALA A 52 -7.13 -14.68 4.12
N GLU A 53 -7.15 -13.55 4.82
CA GLU A 53 -8.36 -12.71 4.93
C GLU A 53 -8.80 -12.15 3.56
N VAL A 54 -7.84 -11.67 2.75
CA VAL A 54 -8.11 -11.21 1.38
C VAL A 54 -8.69 -12.34 0.53
N ALA A 55 -8.12 -13.55 0.62
CA ALA A 55 -8.63 -14.71 -0.11
C ALA A 55 -10.09 -15.03 0.27
N ALA A 56 -10.42 -15.00 1.56
CA ALA A 56 -11.78 -15.22 2.03
C ALA A 56 -12.75 -14.14 1.52
N ALA A 57 -12.33 -12.86 1.50
CA ALA A 57 -13.14 -11.77 0.98
C ALA A 57 -13.35 -11.85 -0.54
N GLN A 58 -12.32 -12.24 -1.29
CA GLN A 58 -12.45 -12.54 -2.72
C GLN A 58 -13.44 -13.68 -2.95
N GLN A 59 -13.38 -14.79 -2.20
CA GLN A 59 -14.33 -15.91 -2.33
C GLN A 59 -15.79 -15.49 -2.09
N ARG A 60 -16.04 -14.55 -1.18
CA ARG A 60 -17.38 -13.98 -0.96
C ARG A 60 -17.81 -13.00 -2.05
N GLY A 61 -16.87 -12.46 -2.83
CA GLY A 61 -17.13 -11.48 -3.87
C GLY A 61 -17.05 -10.03 -3.38
N ASP A 62 -16.54 -9.83 -2.15
CA ASP A 62 -16.38 -8.51 -1.54
C ASP A 62 -15.19 -7.75 -2.14
N LEU A 63 -14.23 -8.46 -2.75
CA LEU A 63 -13.03 -7.91 -3.38
C LEU A 63 -12.86 -8.40 -4.83
N ALA A 64 -12.10 -7.63 -5.61
CA ALA A 64 -11.68 -7.96 -6.97
C ALA A 64 -11.03 -9.34 -7.04
N ARG A 65 -11.49 -10.22 -7.94
CA ARG A 65 -10.96 -11.58 -8.15
C ARG A 65 -9.94 -11.70 -9.29
N GLY A 66 -9.59 -10.59 -9.93
CA GLY A 66 -8.69 -10.58 -11.09
C GLY A 66 -7.20 -10.77 -10.76
N MET A 67 -6.84 -10.89 -9.49
CA MET A 67 -5.47 -11.09 -9.00
C MET A 67 -5.44 -12.12 -7.87
N ASP A 68 -4.29 -12.78 -7.70
CA ASP A 68 -4.03 -13.57 -6.49
C ASP A 68 -4.15 -12.68 -5.23
N PRO A 69 -4.67 -13.20 -4.10
CA PRO A 69 -4.80 -12.44 -2.86
C PRO A 69 -3.49 -11.75 -2.41
N ALA A 70 -2.34 -12.41 -2.60
CA ALA A 70 -1.04 -11.88 -2.22
C ALA A 70 -0.62 -10.72 -3.14
N ASP A 71 -0.90 -10.84 -4.42
CA ASP A 71 -0.62 -9.79 -5.42
C ASP A 71 -1.50 -8.57 -5.16
N LEU A 72 -2.80 -8.76 -4.90
CA LEU A 72 -3.71 -7.67 -4.55
C LEU A 72 -3.22 -6.91 -3.32
N LEU A 73 -2.89 -7.62 -2.24
CA LEU A 73 -2.38 -7.00 -1.03
C LEU A 73 -1.04 -6.29 -1.27
N THR A 74 -0.16 -6.89 -2.08
CA THR A 74 1.13 -6.28 -2.46
C THR A 74 0.91 -4.97 -3.21
N MET A 75 -0.02 -4.92 -4.16
CA MET A 75 -0.36 -3.71 -4.92
C MET A 75 -0.91 -2.61 -4.00
N VAL A 76 -1.80 -2.95 -3.06
CA VAL A 76 -2.33 -2.00 -2.06
C VAL A 76 -1.20 -1.40 -1.21
N LEU A 77 -0.27 -2.25 -0.74
CA LEU A 77 0.89 -1.80 0.02
C LEU A 77 1.83 -0.92 -0.82
N ALA A 78 2.03 -1.27 -2.10
CA ALA A 78 2.89 -0.51 -3.01
C ALA A 78 2.31 0.90 -3.27
N VAL A 79 1.01 1.00 -3.53
CA VAL A 79 0.32 2.29 -3.72
C VAL A 79 0.47 3.17 -2.49
N ALA A 80 0.28 2.62 -1.29
CA ALA A 80 0.46 3.37 -0.04
C ALA A 80 1.88 3.92 0.18
N GLN A 81 2.88 3.32 -0.48
CA GLN A 81 4.30 3.66 -0.38
C GLN A 81 4.83 4.41 -1.60
N ALA A 82 4.01 4.66 -2.62
CA ALA A 82 4.47 5.06 -3.94
C ALA A 82 5.37 6.31 -3.93
N TRP A 83 5.01 7.35 -3.18
CA TRP A 83 5.77 8.61 -3.08
C TRP A 83 7.05 8.53 -2.23
N PHE A 84 7.26 7.43 -1.51
CA PHE A 84 8.50 7.21 -0.76
C PHE A 84 9.50 6.35 -1.55
N SER A 85 9.05 5.74 -2.65
CA SER A 85 9.87 4.91 -3.55
C SER A 85 10.07 5.57 -4.92
N ALA A 86 9.14 6.40 -5.37
CA ALA A 86 9.22 7.11 -6.64
C ALA A 86 10.20 8.28 -6.51
N ALA A 87 11.21 8.30 -7.38
CA ALA A 87 12.23 9.35 -7.43
C ALA A 87 11.73 10.69 -8.02
N GLU A 88 10.45 10.82 -8.37
CA GLU A 88 9.96 11.98 -9.14
C GLU A 88 9.96 13.31 -8.35
N ASP A 89 9.99 13.28 -7.02
CA ASP A 89 10.14 14.52 -6.22
C ASP A 89 11.59 15.02 -6.14
N ALA A 90 12.58 14.25 -6.59
CA ALA A 90 13.97 14.68 -6.56
C ALA A 90 14.26 15.88 -7.49
N GLY A 91 13.37 16.18 -8.43
CA GLY A 91 13.53 17.28 -9.40
C GLY A 91 12.73 18.55 -9.12
N THR A 92 11.68 18.51 -8.28
CA THR A 92 10.82 19.67 -8.00
C THR A 92 10.74 20.04 -6.53
N GLN A 93 11.18 19.15 -5.64
CA GLN A 93 11.36 19.42 -4.23
C GLN A 93 12.83 19.81 -4.05
N GLU A 94 13.09 21.09 -3.73
CA GLU A 94 14.37 21.49 -3.13
C GLU A 94 14.69 20.46 -2.03
N ALA A 95 15.74 19.67 -2.24
CA ALA A 95 16.04 18.50 -1.42
C ALA A 95 15.93 18.85 0.07
N GLY A 96 14.90 18.31 0.73
CA GLY A 96 14.68 18.50 2.16
C GLY A 96 13.50 19.40 2.57
N ARG A 97 12.75 20.04 1.66
CA ARG A 97 11.49 20.70 2.06
C ARG A 97 10.38 19.68 2.32
N PRO A 98 9.63 19.76 3.43
CA PRO A 98 8.44 18.95 3.62
C PRO A 98 7.36 19.32 2.59
N TRP A 99 6.56 18.34 2.18
CA TRP A 99 5.38 18.61 1.35
C TRP A 99 4.42 19.58 2.03
N SER A 100 3.77 20.45 1.24
CA SER A 100 2.68 21.27 1.78
C SER A 100 1.51 20.39 2.23
N GLN A 101 0.71 20.86 3.19
CA GLN A 101 -0.49 20.14 3.65
C GLN A 101 -1.45 19.81 2.49
N GLN A 102 -1.60 20.73 1.53
CA GLN A 102 -2.42 20.51 0.35
C GLN A 102 -1.87 19.38 -0.53
N ARG A 103 -0.55 19.31 -0.74
CA ARG A 103 0.07 18.22 -1.52
C ARG A 103 -0.07 16.88 -0.81
N LEU A 104 0.13 16.83 0.51
CA LEU A 104 -0.10 15.64 1.32
C LEU A 104 -1.55 15.12 1.19
N ALA A 105 -2.53 16.02 1.26
CA ALA A 105 -3.94 15.66 1.11
C ALA A 105 -4.24 15.09 -0.28
N LEU A 106 -3.67 15.67 -1.35
CA LEU A 106 -3.81 15.17 -2.71
C LEU A 106 -3.18 13.79 -2.91
N HIS A 107 -1.98 13.57 -2.37
CA HIS A 107 -1.32 12.26 -2.41
C HIS A 107 -2.11 11.21 -1.65
N ARG A 108 -2.60 11.55 -0.45
CA ARG A 108 -3.47 10.66 0.33
C ARG A 108 -4.75 10.29 -0.43
N ALA A 109 -5.40 11.27 -1.07
CA ALA A 109 -6.59 11.02 -1.88
C ALA A 109 -6.29 10.09 -3.07
N ALA A 110 -5.16 10.28 -3.75
CA ALA A 110 -4.72 9.40 -4.84
C ALA A 110 -4.44 7.96 -4.35
N VAL A 111 -3.81 7.79 -3.19
CA VAL A 111 -3.57 6.48 -2.57
C VAL A 111 -4.89 5.75 -2.30
N VAL A 112 -5.83 6.43 -1.64
CA VAL A 112 -7.14 5.85 -1.29
C VAL A 112 -7.92 5.47 -2.55
N GLU A 113 -7.95 6.36 -3.55
CA GLU A 113 -8.69 6.11 -4.80
C GLU A 113 -8.07 4.97 -5.63
N ALA A 114 -6.74 4.89 -5.71
CA ALA A 114 -6.07 3.80 -6.41
C ALA A 114 -6.31 2.46 -5.72
N ALA A 115 -6.18 2.41 -4.38
CA ALA A 115 -6.48 1.22 -3.59
C ALA A 115 -7.94 0.77 -3.82
N ARG A 116 -8.90 1.69 -3.78
CA ARG A 116 -10.32 1.44 -4.06
C ARG A 116 -10.52 0.78 -5.42
N ARG A 117 -10.01 1.38 -6.50
CA ARG A 117 -10.17 0.86 -7.87
C ARG A 117 -9.57 -0.53 -8.05
N ILE A 118 -8.45 -0.80 -7.38
CA ILE A 118 -7.74 -2.07 -7.48
C ILE A 118 -8.46 -3.16 -6.68
N SER A 119 -9.05 -2.81 -5.54
CA SER A 119 -9.71 -3.76 -4.64
C SER A 119 -11.18 -4.00 -4.93
N GLU A 120 -11.87 -3.06 -5.57
CA GLU A 120 -13.31 -3.17 -5.83
C GLU A 120 -13.66 -4.34 -6.74
N PRO A 121 -14.70 -5.12 -6.41
CA PRO A 121 -15.25 -6.11 -7.31
C PRO A 121 -15.60 -5.44 -8.64
N ARG A 122 -15.00 -5.92 -9.74
CA ARG A 122 -15.52 -5.58 -11.06
C ARG A 122 -16.88 -6.24 -11.21
N PRO A 123 -17.92 -5.53 -11.68
CA PRO A 123 -19.13 -6.19 -12.12
C PRO A 123 -18.70 -7.27 -13.12
N ALA A 124 -19.17 -8.50 -12.90
CA ALA A 124 -18.77 -9.66 -13.67
C ALA A 124 -18.73 -9.27 -15.16
N ASP A 125 -17.60 -9.52 -15.82
CA ASP A 125 -17.53 -9.47 -17.27
C ASP A 125 -18.71 -10.33 -17.76
N ALA A 126 -19.74 -9.67 -18.27
CA ALA A 126 -20.89 -10.33 -18.87
C ALA A 126 -20.39 -10.97 -20.16
N GLY A 127 -19.91 -12.22 -20.06
CA GLY A 127 -19.37 -13.02 -21.16
C GLY A 127 -19.18 -14.45 -20.75
#